data_AF-A0A1H4B6K6-F1
#
_entry.id   AF-A0A1H4B6K6-F1
#
_cell.length_a   1.000
_cell.length_b   1.000
_cell.length_c   1.000
_cell.angle_alpha   90.00
_cell.angle_beta   90.00
_cell.angle_gamma   90.00
#
_symmetry.space_group_name_H-M   'P 1'
#
loop_
_entity.id
_entity.type
_entity.pdbx_description
1 polymer ?
#
loop_
_entity_poly.entity_id
_entity_poly.type
_entity_poly.pdbx_seq_one_letter_code
_entity_poly.pdbx_strand_id
1 'polypeptide(L)'
;MTKYRLPILPSLLLRHRRIGGGLLILFLVLTVSIWTPWKSNDKDPSPDAQAQWLPVQPQPLEQQLGLVGRIQAARQETLSAPFEGVIREVLVQEGQSVSADQTLLRLDTGQIAIQMRQAQTELLKAQQAVYQLRNWSSSPEVTRARRTVQTARSTLGVTQANLRDTRVLFERGIVARMEVDTLTQQAHTQQQDLLNAEEELHTLEARGSGEEREIAEMELVNAQVRYQAVKAQSERQIIKAPFAGVIIRPSAPDGGKAVIAQPGLQVTQGTPLLTLIGLERLQVLTRVEEIDLHQLSEGMPVHITG
;
A
#
# COMPACT_ATOMS: atom_id res chain seq x y z
N MET A 1 -45.81 -15.91 -43.12
CA MET A 1 -45.28 -15.07 -44.23
C MET A 1 -43.82 -15.46 -44.46
N THR A 2 -43.25 -15.62 -45.65
CA THR A 2 -43.81 -15.78 -47.01
C THR A 2 -42.78 -16.48 -47.93
N LYS A 3 -43.20 -17.59 -48.55
CA LYS A 3 -42.73 -18.27 -49.78
C LYS A 3 -41.51 -17.74 -50.57
N TYR A 4 -40.60 -18.66 -50.92
CA TYR A 4 -39.89 -18.80 -52.22
C TYR A 4 -39.79 -20.33 -52.46
N ARG A 5 -40.41 -21.02 -53.43
CA ARG A 5 -40.64 -20.89 -54.89
C ARG A 5 -39.45 -21.37 -55.76
N LEU A 6 -39.62 -22.55 -56.38
CA LEU A 6 -38.69 -23.24 -57.30
C LEU A 6 -38.54 -22.53 -58.66
N PRO A 7 -37.54 -22.93 -59.47
CA PRO A 7 -37.80 -23.74 -60.69
C PRO A 7 -36.97 -25.05 -60.71
N ILE A 8 -37.33 -26.22 -61.28
CA ILE A 8 -38.29 -26.71 -62.31
C ILE A 8 -37.64 -27.03 -63.70
N LEU A 9 -37.48 -28.34 -63.96
CA LEU A 9 -37.47 -29.08 -65.26
C LEU A 9 -36.32 -28.82 -66.27
N PRO A 10 -36.17 -29.64 -67.37
CA PRO A 10 -36.89 -30.87 -67.81
C PRO A 10 -35.96 -32.13 -67.77
N SER A 11 -36.18 -33.32 -68.37
CA SER A 11 -37.27 -34.05 -69.10
C SER A 11 -36.98 -35.56 -68.91
N LEU A 12 -37.92 -36.50 -68.69
CA LEU A 12 -39.03 -37.02 -69.51
C LEU A 12 -38.67 -37.80 -70.80
N LEU A 13 -38.73 -39.14 -70.64
CA LEU A 13 -39.15 -40.19 -71.60
C LEU A 13 -38.39 -40.42 -72.92
N LEU A 14 -37.73 -41.57 -72.98
CA LEU A 14 -37.66 -42.37 -74.21
C LEU A 14 -39.07 -42.63 -74.75
N ARG A 15 -39.29 -42.35 -76.04
CA ARG A 15 -40.48 -42.80 -76.77
C ARG A 15 -40.07 -43.77 -77.87
N HIS A 16 -40.43 -45.03 -77.68
CA HIS A 16 -40.33 -46.07 -78.70
C HIS A 16 -41.00 -45.66 -80.02
N ARG A 17 -40.30 -45.91 -81.13
CA ARG A 17 -40.84 -46.32 -82.45
C ARG A 17 -39.71 -47.08 -83.16
N ARG A 18 -39.79 -48.41 -83.17
CA ARG A 18 -40.39 -49.22 -84.25
C ARG A 18 -39.59 -49.15 -85.56
N ILE A 19 -38.47 -49.86 -85.56
CA ILE A 19 -38.02 -50.72 -86.66
C ILE A 19 -38.01 -52.13 -86.03
N GLY A 20 -38.61 -53.18 -86.60
CA GLY A 20 -39.22 -53.30 -87.91
C GLY A 20 -38.61 -54.50 -88.64
N GLY A 21 -39.17 -55.70 -88.43
CA GLY A 21 -38.87 -56.87 -89.26
C GLY A 21 -37.43 -57.40 -89.17
N GLY A 22 -36.99 -57.82 -87.99
CA GLY A 22 -35.87 -58.75 -87.92
C GLY A 22 -36.25 -60.06 -88.61
N LEU A 23 -35.56 -60.37 -89.71
CA LEU A 23 -35.29 -61.69 -90.32
C LEU A 23 -35.93 -62.90 -89.61
N LEU A 24 -37.24 -63.02 -89.82
CA LEU A 24 -37.92 -64.31 -89.86
C LEU A 24 -37.32 -65.06 -91.06
N ILE A 25 -36.75 -66.25 -90.83
CA ILE A 25 -36.18 -67.14 -91.87
C ILE A 25 -34.84 -66.57 -92.44
N LEU A 26 -33.73 -67.31 -92.55
CA LEU A 26 -33.50 -68.76 -92.46
C LEU A 26 -32.96 -69.15 -91.05
N PHE A 27 -33.76 -69.66 -90.11
CA PHE A 27 -34.44 -70.97 -90.09
C PHE A 27 -33.46 -72.16 -89.92
N LEU A 28 -33.82 -73.05 -88.98
CA LEU A 28 -33.31 -74.42 -88.78
C LEU A 28 -31.89 -74.71 -88.26
N VAL A 29 -30.94 -73.76 -88.25
CA VAL A 29 -29.89 -73.75 -87.18
C VAL A 29 -30.44 -73.07 -85.91
N LEU A 30 -31.67 -72.55 -86.02
CA LEU A 30 -32.51 -71.92 -85.01
C LEU A 30 -33.40 -72.94 -84.26
N THR A 31 -32.86 -74.06 -83.76
CA THR A 31 -33.65 -75.08 -83.01
C THR A 31 -32.91 -75.77 -81.85
N VAL A 32 -31.60 -75.53 -81.65
CA VAL A 32 -30.80 -76.20 -80.59
C VAL A 32 -30.21 -75.18 -79.60
N SER A 33 -31.01 -74.20 -79.18
CA SER A 33 -30.64 -73.25 -78.12
C SER A 33 -31.84 -72.65 -77.39
N ILE A 34 -32.77 -73.50 -76.92
CA ILE A 34 -33.75 -73.20 -75.87
C ILE A 34 -33.86 -74.47 -75.03
N TRP A 35 -33.26 -74.48 -73.83
CA TRP A 35 -33.57 -75.36 -72.70
C TRP A 35 -32.85 -74.81 -71.43
N THR A 36 -32.94 -73.49 -71.23
CA THR A 36 -32.54 -72.81 -69.99
C THR A 36 -33.72 -72.83 -69.01
N PRO A 37 -33.69 -73.61 -67.93
CA PRO A 37 -34.76 -73.55 -66.93
C PRO A 37 -34.75 -72.19 -66.23
N TRP A 38 -35.88 -71.48 -66.29
CA TRP A 38 -36.13 -70.28 -65.48
C TRP A 38 -36.02 -70.66 -64.00
N LYS A 39 -34.95 -70.24 -63.32
CA LYS A 39 -34.93 -70.21 -61.85
C LYS A 39 -35.84 -69.10 -61.37
N SER A 40 -36.78 -69.42 -60.47
CA SER A 40 -37.64 -68.44 -59.82
C SER A 40 -36.80 -67.43 -59.04
N ASN A 41 -37.14 -66.14 -59.18
CA ASN A 41 -36.55 -65.07 -58.40
C ASN A 41 -37.30 -64.95 -57.07
N ASP A 42 -37.15 -65.97 -56.23
CA ASP A 42 -37.53 -65.88 -54.82
C ASP A 42 -36.42 -65.08 -54.11
N LYS A 43 -36.70 -63.80 -53.84
CA LYS A 43 -35.85 -62.96 -53.01
C LYS A 43 -36.08 -63.30 -51.55
N ASP A 44 -35.41 -64.34 -51.07
CA ASP A 44 -35.12 -64.44 -49.65
C ASP A 44 -34.27 -63.24 -49.22
N PRO A 45 -34.51 -62.67 -48.02
CA PRO A 45 -33.74 -61.53 -47.53
C PRO A 45 -32.30 -61.94 -47.22
N SER A 46 -31.34 -61.17 -47.73
CA SER A 46 -29.91 -61.43 -47.53
C SER A 46 -29.54 -61.50 -46.04
N PRO A 47 -28.73 -62.48 -45.61
CA PRO A 47 -28.31 -62.61 -44.23
C PRO A 47 -27.26 -61.56 -43.84
N ASP A 48 -27.34 -61.15 -42.57
CA ASP A 48 -26.26 -60.61 -41.73
C ASP A 48 -25.31 -59.60 -42.39
N ALA A 49 -25.65 -58.32 -42.25
CA ALA A 49 -24.62 -57.32 -41.99
C ALA A 49 -23.90 -57.71 -40.70
N GLN A 50 -22.70 -58.29 -40.83
CA GLN A 50 -21.88 -58.77 -39.71
C GLN A 50 -21.62 -57.61 -38.74
N ALA A 51 -22.38 -57.56 -37.64
CA ALA A 51 -22.14 -56.63 -36.56
C ALA A 51 -20.80 -56.98 -35.91
N GLN A 52 -19.77 -56.17 -36.19
CA GLN A 52 -18.49 -56.28 -35.51
C GLN A 52 -18.64 -55.80 -34.06
N TRP A 53 -18.87 -56.75 -33.17
CA TRP A 53 -18.90 -56.50 -31.73
C TRP A 53 -17.49 -56.19 -31.23
N LEU A 54 -17.17 -54.91 -30.99
CA LEU A 54 -15.97 -54.53 -30.25
C LEU A 54 -16.18 -54.79 -28.75
N PRO A 55 -15.26 -55.49 -28.06
CA PRO A 55 -15.34 -55.68 -26.62
C PRO A 55 -15.08 -54.35 -25.92
N VAL A 56 -16.10 -53.80 -25.26
CA VAL A 56 -15.96 -52.60 -24.43
C VAL A 56 -15.31 -52.99 -23.12
N GLN A 57 -14.08 -52.53 -22.88
CA GLN A 57 -13.42 -52.62 -21.57
C GLN A 57 -13.60 -51.28 -20.84
N PRO A 58 -13.90 -51.29 -19.52
CA PRO A 58 -13.93 -50.07 -18.73
C PRO A 58 -12.50 -49.51 -18.60
N GLN A 59 -12.23 -48.42 -19.32
CA GLN A 59 -10.98 -47.67 -19.26
C GLN A 59 -11.26 -46.31 -18.60
N PRO A 60 -10.35 -45.78 -17.74
CA PRO A 60 -10.47 -44.41 -17.24
C PRO A 60 -10.48 -43.42 -18.42
N LEU A 61 -11.53 -42.58 -18.47
CA LEU A 61 -11.66 -41.52 -19.45
C LEU A 61 -11.02 -40.24 -18.89
N GLU A 62 -9.88 -39.84 -19.44
CA GLU A 62 -9.24 -38.56 -19.13
C GLU A 62 -9.82 -37.46 -20.04
N GLN A 63 -10.71 -36.63 -19.51
CA GLN A 63 -11.20 -35.44 -20.21
C GLN A 63 -10.20 -34.30 -20.02
N GLN A 64 -9.55 -33.89 -21.11
CA GLN A 64 -8.55 -32.83 -21.11
C GLN A 64 -9.15 -31.52 -21.64
N LEU A 65 -9.06 -30.44 -20.85
CA LEU A 65 -9.47 -29.09 -21.27
C LEU A 65 -8.26 -28.31 -21.80
N GLY A 66 -8.26 -28.02 -23.10
CA GLY A 66 -7.20 -27.24 -23.75
C GLY A 66 -7.35 -25.74 -23.49
N LEU A 67 -6.48 -25.17 -22.65
CA LEU A 67 -6.53 -23.76 -22.25
C LEU A 67 -5.30 -22.98 -22.77
N VAL A 68 -5.52 -21.84 -23.44
CA VAL A 68 -4.44 -20.96 -23.89
C VAL A 68 -4.15 -19.90 -22.83
N GLY A 69 -2.98 -20.02 -22.20
CA GLY A 69 -2.49 -19.08 -21.18
C GLY A 69 -1.32 -18.21 -21.63
N ARG A 70 -0.98 -17.23 -20.78
CA ARG A 70 0.26 -16.45 -20.87
C ARG A 70 1.11 -16.71 -19.64
N ILE A 71 2.40 -16.96 -19.86
CA ILE A 71 3.39 -17.04 -18.78
C ILE A 71 3.65 -15.63 -18.25
N GLN A 72 3.56 -15.45 -16.94
CA GLN A 72 3.92 -14.22 -16.25
C GLN A 72 4.72 -14.53 -14.97
N ALA A 73 5.44 -13.54 -14.44
CA ALA A 73 6.07 -13.65 -13.13
C ALA A 73 5.01 -13.84 -12.04
N ALA A 74 5.29 -14.69 -11.05
CA ALA A 74 4.43 -14.80 -9.86
C ALA A 74 4.56 -13.60 -8.92
N ARG A 75 5.68 -12.86 -9.01
CA ARG A 75 5.92 -11.60 -8.29
C ARG A 75 6.34 -10.51 -9.27
N GLN A 76 5.58 -9.42 -9.30
CA GLN A 76 5.86 -8.20 -10.04
C GLN A 76 5.56 -7.01 -9.13
N GLU A 77 6.46 -6.03 -9.08
CA GLU A 77 6.30 -4.83 -8.26
C GLU A 77 6.73 -3.59 -9.04
N THR A 78 5.90 -2.55 -9.03
CA THR A 78 6.23 -1.25 -9.67
C THR A 78 6.74 -0.30 -8.59
N LEU A 79 8.00 0.13 -8.75
CA LEU A 79 8.67 1.05 -7.86
C LEU A 79 8.40 2.50 -8.31
N SER A 80 7.64 3.21 -7.49
CA SER A 80 7.27 4.60 -7.70
C SER A 80 8.13 5.58 -6.89
N ALA A 81 8.17 6.84 -7.32
CA ALA A 81 8.79 7.93 -6.57
C ALA A 81 8.14 8.08 -5.17
N PRO A 82 8.89 7.96 -4.06
CA PRO A 82 8.35 8.06 -2.71
C PRO A 82 8.02 9.51 -2.27
N PHE A 83 8.51 10.51 -3.00
CA PHE A 83 8.27 11.93 -2.78
C PHE A 83 8.49 12.72 -4.09
N GLU A 84 8.13 14.01 -4.11
CA GLU A 84 8.46 14.90 -5.22
C GLU A 84 9.94 15.31 -5.21
N GLY A 85 10.62 15.17 -6.34
CA GLY A 85 12.02 15.55 -6.48
C GLY A 85 12.54 15.38 -7.92
N VAL A 86 13.84 15.55 -8.11
CA VAL A 86 14.52 15.35 -9.40
C VAL A 86 15.33 14.07 -9.34
N ILE A 87 15.30 13.25 -10.40
CA ILE A 87 16.16 12.06 -10.50
C ILE A 87 17.61 12.53 -10.67
N ARG A 88 18.48 12.17 -9.73
CA ARG A 88 19.89 12.56 -9.74
C ARG A 88 20.72 11.62 -10.62
N GLU A 89 20.50 10.32 -10.45
CA GLU A 89 21.18 9.26 -11.19
C GLU A 89 20.30 8.02 -11.28
N VAL A 90 20.44 7.28 -12.37
CA VAL A 90 19.85 5.96 -12.59
C VAL A 90 21.01 4.99 -12.81
N LEU A 91 21.13 3.98 -11.95
CA LEU A 91 22.28 3.07 -11.89
C LEU A 91 22.04 1.75 -12.63
N VAL A 92 20.88 1.62 -13.27
CA VAL A 92 20.37 0.37 -13.86
C VAL A 92 19.67 0.60 -15.19
N GLN A 93 19.59 -0.44 -16.02
CA GLN A 93 19.00 -0.39 -17.36
C GLN A 93 17.82 -1.37 -17.51
N GLU A 94 16.94 -1.14 -18.49
CA GLU A 94 15.89 -2.09 -18.88
C GLU A 94 16.53 -3.41 -19.35
N GLY A 95 15.99 -4.54 -18.89
CA GLY A 95 16.53 -5.88 -19.14
C GLY A 95 17.67 -6.31 -18.20
N GLN A 96 18.16 -5.43 -17.32
CA GLN A 96 19.21 -5.77 -16.37
C GLN A 96 18.67 -6.62 -15.20
N SER A 97 19.39 -7.69 -14.87
CA SER A 97 19.19 -8.46 -13.64
C SER A 97 19.78 -7.74 -12.43
N VAL A 98 19.04 -7.68 -11.32
CA VAL A 98 19.45 -7.05 -10.06
C VAL A 98 19.25 -7.99 -8.87
N SER A 99 20.11 -7.82 -7.86
CA SER A 99 19.99 -8.51 -6.57
C SER A 99 19.02 -7.77 -5.63
N ALA A 100 18.52 -8.47 -4.61
CA ALA A 100 17.82 -7.81 -3.51
C ALA A 100 18.71 -6.74 -2.84
N ASP A 101 18.10 -5.66 -2.34
CA ASP A 101 18.76 -4.48 -1.75
C ASP A 101 19.69 -3.67 -2.67
N GLN A 102 19.86 -4.08 -3.94
CA GLN A 102 20.65 -3.33 -4.92
C GLN A 102 20.03 -1.95 -5.15
N THR A 103 20.85 -0.90 -5.15
CA THR A 103 20.39 0.46 -5.48
C THR A 103 20.10 0.58 -6.96
N LEU A 104 18.94 1.13 -7.29
CA LEU A 104 18.43 1.25 -8.66
C LEU A 104 18.56 2.69 -9.18
N LEU A 105 18.12 3.66 -8.39
CA LEU A 105 18.24 5.09 -8.69
C LEU A 105 18.34 5.91 -7.41
N ARG A 106 18.86 7.14 -7.53
CA ARG A 106 18.86 8.13 -6.45
C ARG A 106 18.13 9.39 -6.87
N LEU A 107 17.25 9.87 -6.01
CA LEU A 107 16.61 11.17 -6.12
C LEU A 107 17.50 12.24 -5.49
N ASP A 108 17.46 13.47 -5.99
CA ASP A 108 18.09 14.61 -5.33
C ASP A 108 17.32 15.01 -4.08
N THR A 109 18.07 15.40 -3.04
CA THR A 109 17.53 15.72 -1.71
C THR A 109 17.63 17.20 -1.37
N GLY A 110 17.87 18.11 -2.33
CA GLY A 110 18.03 19.54 -2.05
C GLY A 110 16.92 20.11 -1.16
N GLN A 111 15.65 19.82 -1.49
CA GLN A 111 14.49 20.26 -0.72
C GLN A 111 14.35 19.55 0.63
N ILE A 112 14.58 18.23 0.68
CA ILE A 112 14.50 17.45 1.93
C ILE A 112 15.59 17.87 2.92
N ALA A 113 16.79 18.21 2.44
CA ALA A 113 17.88 18.71 3.28
C ALA A 113 17.59 20.11 3.86
N ILE A 114 16.76 20.93 3.20
CA ILE A 114 16.25 22.18 3.76
C ILE A 114 15.22 21.86 4.86
N GLN A 115 14.23 21.01 4.57
CA GLN A 115 13.21 20.59 5.54
C GLN A 115 13.81 19.92 6.78
N MET A 116 14.87 19.11 6.62
CA MET A 116 15.55 18.42 7.71
C MET A 116 16.25 19.42 8.64
N ARG A 117 16.90 20.45 8.10
CA ARG A 117 17.50 21.54 8.88
C ARG A 117 16.44 22.38 9.60
N GLN A 118 15.29 22.63 8.97
CA GLN A 118 14.16 23.32 9.59
C GLN A 118 13.62 22.51 10.79
N ALA A 119 13.28 21.24 10.58
CA ALA A 119 12.78 20.36 11.64
C ALA A 119 13.80 20.15 12.78
N GLN A 120 15.10 20.07 12.47
CA GLN A 120 16.16 20.03 13.48
C GLN A 120 16.25 21.34 14.29
N THR A 121 16.04 22.50 13.64
CA THR A 121 16.03 23.81 14.32
C THR A 121 14.82 23.93 15.25
N GLU A 122 13.66 23.45 14.82
CA GLU A 122 12.44 23.41 15.65
C GLU A 122 12.61 22.47 16.85
N LEU A 123 13.19 21.28 16.65
CA LEU A 123 13.53 20.34 17.72
C LEU A 123 14.48 20.98 18.74
N LEU A 124 15.54 21.67 18.29
CA LEU A 124 16.48 22.36 19.18
C LEU A 124 15.80 23.49 19.98
N LYS A 125 14.89 24.25 19.36
CA LYS A 125 14.11 25.29 20.05
C LYS A 125 13.19 24.71 21.12
N ALA A 126 12.48 23.62 20.82
CA ALA A 126 11.61 22.95 21.79
C ALA A 126 12.41 22.32 22.94
N GLN A 127 13.57 21.71 22.64
CA GLN A 127 14.52 21.23 23.66
C GLN A 127 15.00 22.37 24.57
N GLN A 128 15.31 23.54 24.00
CA GLN A 128 15.70 24.73 24.77
C GLN A 128 14.55 25.23 25.67
N ALA A 129 13.31 25.29 25.17
CA ALA A 129 12.15 25.72 25.96
C ALA A 129 11.92 24.80 27.16
N VAL A 130 11.91 23.48 26.94
CA VAL A 130 11.81 22.47 28.03
C VAL A 130 12.96 22.60 29.01
N TYR A 131 14.20 22.81 28.54
CA TYR A 131 15.36 23.03 29.40
C TYR A 131 15.23 24.31 30.26
N GLN A 132 14.73 25.41 29.68
CA GLN A 132 14.51 26.66 30.40
C GLN A 132 13.45 26.50 31.50
N LEU A 133 12.33 25.85 31.20
CA LEU A 133 11.26 25.61 32.18
C LEU A 133 11.68 24.62 33.28
N ARG A 134 12.41 23.55 32.94
CA ARG A 134 13.01 22.63 33.94
C ARG A 134 13.97 23.31 34.90
N ASN A 135 14.65 24.37 34.46
CA ASN A 135 15.59 25.15 35.28
C ASN A 135 14.97 26.48 35.77
N TRP A 136 13.66 26.67 35.63
CA TRP A 136 12.98 27.93 35.96
C TRP A 136 13.12 28.34 37.43
N SER A 137 13.20 27.36 38.34
CA SER A 137 13.46 27.58 39.77
C SER A 137 14.86 28.15 40.08
N SER A 138 15.76 28.20 39.09
CA SER A 138 17.08 28.83 39.12
C SER A 138 17.14 30.10 38.26
N SER A 139 16.00 30.60 37.76
CA SER A 139 15.93 31.83 36.98
C SER A 139 16.33 33.06 37.81
N PRO A 140 16.81 34.15 37.17
CA PRO A 140 17.00 35.44 37.84
C PRO A 140 15.73 35.96 38.52
N GLU A 141 14.56 35.65 37.97
CA GLU A 141 13.23 36.04 38.44
C GLU A 141 12.91 35.36 39.78
N VAL A 142 12.94 34.02 39.84
CA VAL A 142 12.74 33.25 41.09
C VAL A 142 13.83 33.60 42.11
N THR A 143 15.07 33.82 41.68
CA THR A 143 16.18 34.24 42.55
C THR A 143 16.00 35.66 43.13
N ARG A 144 15.28 36.56 42.44
CA ARG A 144 14.86 37.84 43.01
C ARG A 144 13.74 37.63 44.04
N ALA A 145 12.69 36.89 43.70
CA ALA A 145 11.56 36.63 44.60
C ALA A 145 11.99 35.96 45.92
N ARG A 146 12.86 34.93 45.85
CA ARG A 146 13.43 34.30 47.06
C ARG A 146 14.20 35.29 47.95
N ARG A 147 14.89 36.27 47.37
CA ARG A 147 15.56 37.34 48.15
C ARG A 147 14.56 38.33 48.74
N THR A 148 13.45 38.62 48.06
CA THR A 148 12.35 39.43 48.62
C THR A 148 11.75 38.74 49.85
N VAL A 149 11.40 37.46 49.75
CA VAL A 149 10.90 36.64 50.89
C VAL A 149 11.90 36.64 52.05
N GLN A 150 13.18 36.39 51.77
CA GLN A 150 14.22 36.36 52.81
C GLN A 150 14.39 37.74 53.49
N THR A 151 14.26 38.84 52.75
CA THR A 151 14.32 40.20 53.29
C THR A 151 13.10 40.49 54.16
N ALA A 152 11.87 40.21 53.67
CA ALA A 152 10.63 40.42 54.41
C ALA A 152 10.62 39.62 55.73
N ARG A 153 11.03 38.35 55.67
CA ARG A 153 11.16 37.47 56.85
C ARG A 153 12.18 37.98 57.86
N SER A 154 13.30 38.53 57.39
CA SER A 154 14.33 39.13 58.27
C SER A 154 13.81 40.39 58.96
N THR A 155 13.15 41.28 58.20
CA THR A 155 12.54 42.52 58.71
C THR A 155 11.46 42.23 59.76
N LEU A 156 10.55 41.30 59.47
CA LEU A 156 9.53 40.83 60.40
C LEU A 156 10.15 40.25 61.68
N GLY A 157 11.19 39.42 61.56
CA GLY A 157 11.87 38.82 62.71
C GLY A 157 12.50 39.86 63.64
N VAL A 158 13.08 40.93 63.09
CA VAL A 158 13.63 42.06 63.87
C VAL A 158 12.52 42.80 64.63
N THR A 159 11.43 43.16 63.96
CA THR A 159 10.32 43.86 64.63
C THR A 159 9.59 42.97 65.64
N GLN A 160 9.46 41.66 65.39
CA GLN A 160 8.91 40.70 66.37
C GLN A 160 9.79 40.58 67.62
N ALA A 161 11.13 40.56 67.46
CA ALA A 161 12.06 40.58 68.59
C ALA A 161 11.92 41.89 69.40
N ASN A 162 11.88 43.04 68.73
CA ASN A 162 11.67 44.34 69.37
C ASN A 162 10.33 44.40 70.10
N LEU A 163 9.23 43.93 69.49
CA LEU A 163 7.90 43.87 70.10
C LEU A 163 7.88 43.01 71.37
N ARG A 164 8.55 41.84 71.34
CA ARG A 164 8.69 40.95 72.51
C ARG A 164 9.42 41.67 73.65
N ASP A 165 10.54 42.31 73.34
CA ASP A 165 11.40 42.93 74.36
C ASP A 165 10.74 44.20 74.93
N THR A 166 10.11 45.02 74.10
CA THR A 166 9.30 46.19 74.52
C THR A 166 8.09 45.78 75.37
N ARG A 167 7.43 44.65 75.07
CA ARG A 167 6.31 44.15 75.89
C ARG A 167 6.75 43.83 77.33
N VAL A 168 7.93 43.23 77.51
CA VAL A 168 8.52 42.99 78.85
C VAL A 168 8.86 44.29 79.58
N LEU A 169 9.29 45.35 78.86
CA LEU A 169 9.52 46.67 79.45
C LEU A 169 8.20 47.38 79.83
N PHE A 170 7.13 47.18 79.06
CA PHE A 170 5.80 47.73 79.34
C PHE A 170 5.18 47.09 80.58
N GLU A 171 5.29 45.76 80.73
CA GLU A 171 4.85 45.03 81.93
C GLU A 171 5.56 45.50 83.22
N ARG A 172 6.76 46.09 83.07
CA ARG A 172 7.54 46.71 84.16
C ARG A 172 7.27 48.20 84.34
N GLY A 173 6.38 48.80 83.54
CA GLY A 173 6.04 50.23 83.57
C GLY A 173 7.13 51.17 83.04
N ILE A 174 8.11 50.66 82.28
CA ILE A 174 9.27 51.43 81.80
C ILE A 174 8.96 52.22 80.51
N VAL A 175 8.07 51.70 79.66
CA VAL A 175 7.68 52.30 78.38
C VAL A 175 6.16 52.52 78.30
N ALA A 176 5.71 53.41 77.42
CA ALA A 176 4.29 53.70 77.23
C ALA A 176 3.57 52.59 76.43
N ARG A 177 2.27 52.39 76.69
CA ARG A 177 1.40 51.45 75.95
C ARG A 177 1.47 51.67 74.42
N MET A 178 1.48 52.94 74.02
CA MET A 178 1.55 53.37 72.62
C MET A 178 2.71 52.72 71.86
N GLU A 179 3.87 52.47 72.50
CA GLU A 179 5.04 51.84 71.87
C GLU A 179 4.82 50.35 71.58
N VAL A 180 4.03 49.67 72.41
CA VAL A 180 3.63 48.27 72.17
C VAL A 180 2.60 48.21 71.04
N ASP A 181 1.66 49.16 71.01
CA ASP A 181 0.60 49.20 70.01
C ASP A 181 1.16 49.55 68.60
N THR A 182 2.11 50.49 68.50
CA THR A 182 2.80 50.81 67.23
C THR A 182 3.61 49.62 66.69
N LEU A 183 4.42 48.97 67.53
CA LEU A 183 5.19 47.78 67.15
C LEU A 183 4.27 46.60 66.80
N THR A 184 3.11 46.47 67.45
CA THR A 184 2.10 45.44 67.11
C THR A 184 1.52 45.68 65.72
N GLN A 185 1.15 46.94 65.40
CA GLN A 185 0.65 47.30 64.07
C GLN A 185 1.73 47.11 62.99
N GLN A 186 2.98 47.49 63.27
CA GLN A 186 4.11 47.33 62.35
C GLN A 186 4.44 45.86 62.09
N ALA A 187 4.41 45.01 63.12
CA ALA A 187 4.57 43.57 62.95
C ALA A 187 3.45 42.97 62.09
N HIS A 188 2.21 43.47 62.23
CA HIS A 188 1.08 43.03 61.42
C HIS A 188 1.22 43.42 59.94
N THR A 189 1.69 44.62 59.62
CA THR A 189 1.94 45.01 58.21
C THR A 189 3.08 44.19 57.60
N GLN A 190 4.19 44.01 58.32
CA GLN A 190 5.31 43.19 57.82
C GLN A 190 4.95 41.70 57.67
N GLN A 191 4.00 41.19 58.45
CA GLN A 191 3.45 39.85 58.28
C GLN A 191 2.68 39.74 56.95
N GLN A 192 1.92 40.78 56.57
CA GLN A 192 1.25 40.85 55.28
C GLN A 192 2.27 40.96 54.13
N ASP A 193 3.32 41.78 54.30
CA ASP A 193 4.41 41.91 53.32
C ASP A 193 5.12 40.57 53.06
N LEU A 194 5.37 39.78 54.11
CA LEU A 194 5.93 38.44 53.99
C LEU A 194 4.99 37.49 53.22
N LEU A 195 3.71 37.46 53.56
CA LEU A 195 2.71 36.62 52.88
C LEU A 195 2.61 36.97 51.38
N ASN A 196 2.60 38.26 51.06
CA ASN A 196 2.58 38.73 49.67
C ASN A 196 3.85 38.29 48.90
N ALA A 197 5.03 38.37 49.51
CA ALA A 197 6.27 37.91 48.90
C ALA A 197 6.32 36.38 48.75
N GLU A 198 5.75 35.63 49.69
CA GLU A 198 5.66 34.16 49.64
C GLU A 198 4.70 33.71 48.51
N GLU A 199 3.58 34.39 48.29
CA GLU A 199 2.67 34.10 47.16
C GLU A 199 3.26 34.52 45.80
N GLU A 200 3.98 35.65 45.73
CA GLU A 200 4.71 36.03 44.51
C GLU A 200 5.77 34.98 44.15
N LEU A 201 6.50 34.45 45.13
CA LEU A 201 7.43 33.35 44.91
C LEU A 201 6.72 32.08 44.43
N HIS A 202 5.62 31.70 45.09
CA HIS A 202 4.84 30.51 44.75
C HIS A 202 4.29 30.57 43.31
N THR A 203 3.63 31.68 42.93
CA THR A 203 3.10 31.88 41.57
C THR A 203 4.19 31.95 40.51
N LEU A 204 5.39 32.45 40.84
CA LEU A 204 6.54 32.36 39.95
C LEU A 204 7.06 30.94 39.82
N GLU A 205 7.28 30.20 40.91
CA GLU A 205 7.79 28.82 40.87
C GLU A 205 6.83 27.87 40.11
N ALA A 206 5.52 28.06 40.28
CA ALA A 206 4.48 27.27 39.61
C ALA A 206 4.61 27.24 38.07
N ARG A 207 5.03 28.35 37.43
CA ARG A 207 5.24 28.42 35.96
C ARG A 207 6.30 27.45 35.43
N GLY A 208 7.22 26.99 36.29
CA GLY A 208 8.25 26.00 35.91
C GLY A 208 7.79 24.55 36.00
N SER A 209 6.68 24.28 36.70
CA SER A 209 6.16 22.94 36.98
C SER A 209 4.72 22.71 36.53
N GLY A 210 4.02 23.76 36.09
CA GLY A 210 2.63 23.74 35.66
C GLY A 210 2.43 23.47 34.17
N GLU A 211 1.29 23.96 33.67
CA GLU A 211 0.78 23.76 32.31
C GLU A 211 1.78 24.19 31.22
N GLU A 212 2.51 25.29 31.43
CA GLU A 212 3.50 25.79 30.47
C GLU A 212 4.61 24.76 30.17
N ARG A 213 4.99 23.96 31.19
CA ARG A 213 5.98 22.89 31.01
C ARG A 213 5.39 21.70 30.26
N GLU A 214 4.14 21.33 30.53
CA GLU A 214 3.47 20.26 29.79
C GLU A 214 3.31 20.63 28.31
N ILE A 215 2.89 21.86 28.01
CA ILE A 215 2.82 22.41 26.65
C ILE A 215 4.19 22.33 25.96
N ALA A 216 5.27 22.78 26.61
CA ALA A 216 6.62 22.72 26.03
C ALA A 216 7.12 21.28 25.83
N GLU A 217 6.80 20.35 26.73
CA GLU A 217 7.15 18.92 26.57
C GLU A 217 6.34 18.27 25.43
N MET A 218 5.09 18.68 25.20
CA MET A 218 4.28 18.28 24.03
C MET A 218 4.81 18.88 22.72
N GLU A 219 5.21 20.15 22.70
CA GLU A 219 5.89 20.78 21.56
C GLU A 219 7.20 20.06 21.20
N LEU A 220 7.98 19.64 22.21
CA LEU A 220 9.18 18.84 22.02
C LEU A 220 8.88 17.49 21.36
N VAL A 221 7.84 16.78 21.80
CA VAL A 221 7.40 15.52 21.16
C VAL A 221 6.98 15.78 19.70
N ASN A 222 6.19 16.82 19.44
CA ASN A 222 5.75 17.18 18.08
C ASN A 222 6.93 17.50 17.15
N ALA A 223 7.90 18.30 17.62
CA ALA A 223 9.11 18.63 16.87
C ALA A 223 10.00 17.39 16.62
N GLN A 224 10.09 16.49 17.61
CA GLN A 224 10.83 15.24 17.50
C GLN A 224 10.21 14.28 16.47
N VAL A 225 8.88 14.17 16.43
CA VAL A 225 8.14 13.41 15.42
C VAL A 225 8.33 14.02 14.03
N ARG A 226 8.24 15.35 13.90
CA ARG A 226 8.47 16.04 12.62
C ARG A 226 9.88 15.81 12.07
N TYR A 227 10.90 15.89 12.93
CA TYR A 227 12.28 15.58 12.54
C TYR A 227 12.44 14.12 12.09
N GLN A 228 11.85 13.16 12.81
CA GLN A 228 11.87 11.74 12.42
C GLN A 228 11.18 11.48 11.08
N ALA A 229 10.03 12.12 10.82
CA ALA A 229 9.30 11.98 9.57
C ALA A 229 10.13 12.45 8.36
N VAL A 230 10.76 13.63 8.46
CA VAL A 230 11.63 14.15 7.39
C VAL A 230 12.90 13.31 7.23
N LYS A 231 13.47 12.80 8.33
CA LYS A 231 14.60 11.86 8.27
C LYS A 231 14.24 10.57 7.52
N ALA A 232 13.11 9.95 7.84
CA ALA A 232 12.63 8.74 7.16
C ALA A 232 12.32 9.00 5.67
N GLN A 233 11.83 10.20 5.32
CA GLN A 233 11.66 10.62 3.93
C GLN A 233 13.02 10.78 3.21
N SER A 234 14.04 11.32 3.89
CA SER A 234 15.41 11.41 3.35
C SER A 234 16.03 10.03 3.09
N GLU A 235 15.79 9.04 3.96
CA GLU A 235 16.27 7.67 3.75
C GLU A 235 15.66 7.02 2.49
N ARG A 236 14.43 7.42 2.11
CA ARG A 236 13.76 7.00 0.87
C ARG A 236 14.29 7.67 -0.40
N GLN A 237 15.33 8.51 -0.33
CA GLN A 237 15.97 9.08 -1.53
C GLN A 237 16.62 8.01 -2.43
N ILE A 238 16.99 6.87 -1.84
CA ILE A 238 17.63 5.74 -2.52
C ILE A 238 16.57 4.68 -2.78
N ILE A 239 16.19 4.49 -4.04
CA ILE A 239 15.28 3.40 -4.41
C ILE A 239 16.11 2.13 -4.61
N LYS A 240 15.73 1.06 -3.88
CA LYS A 240 16.37 -0.26 -3.92
C LYS A 240 15.42 -1.32 -4.46
N ALA A 241 15.98 -2.44 -4.92
CA ALA A 241 15.21 -3.62 -5.29
C ALA A 241 14.71 -4.38 -4.04
N PRO A 242 13.40 -4.62 -3.87
CA PRO A 242 12.85 -5.39 -2.74
C PRO A 242 13.12 -6.91 -2.82
N PHE A 243 13.50 -7.42 -3.99
CA PHE A 243 13.88 -8.83 -4.23
C PHE A 243 14.81 -8.94 -5.44
N ALA A 244 15.36 -10.12 -5.72
CA ALA A 244 16.18 -10.35 -6.93
C ALA A 244 15.28 -10.56 -8.16
N GLY A 245 15.60 -9.92 -9.28
CA GLY A 245 14.74 -9.94 -10.47
C GLY A 245 15.30 -9.19 -11.67
N VAL A 246 14.49 -9.03 -12.71
CA VAL A 246 14.84 -8.28 -13.92
C VAL A 246 14.02 -6.99 -13.98
N ILE A 247 14.67 -5.90 -14.38
CA ILE A 247 14.02 -4.60 -14.56
C ILE A 247 13.36 -4.55 -15.93
N ILE A 248 12.09 -4.13 -15.95
CA ILE A 248 11.35 -3.83 -17.17
C ILE A 248 10.84 -2.38 -17.14
N ARG A 249 10.44 -1.85 -18.30
CA ARG A 249 9.80 -0.53 -18.38
C ARG A 249 8.60 -0.44 -17.43
N PRO A 250 8.42 0.70 -16.72
CA PRO A 250 7.31 0.87 -15.80
C PRO A 250 5.98 0.68 -16.55
N SER A 251 5.12 -0.18 -16.01
CA SER A 251 3.73 -0.28 -16.43
C SER A 251 2.85 0.40 -15.38
N ALA A 252 2.01 1.34 -15.79
CA ALA A 252 1.09 2.05 -14.92
C ALA A 252 -0.26 1.32 -14.89
N PRO A 253 -0.70 0.75 -13.75
CA PRO A 253 -1.95 -0.02 -13.68
C PRO A 253 -3.19 0.84 -13.95
N ASP A 254 -3.20 2.07 -13.43
CA ASP A 254 -4.40 2.92 -13.34
C ASP A 254 -4.40 4.11 -14.32
N GLY A 255 -3.81 3.92 -15.52
CA GLY A 255 -3.80 4.98 -16.56
C GLY A 255 -2.87 6.17 -16.27
N GLY A 256 -2.05 6.09 -15.20
CA GLY A 256 -0.96 7.05 -14.96
C GLY A 256 0.05 7.06 -16.11
N LYS A 257 0.71 8.20 -16.35
CA LYS A 257 1.79 8.27 -17.35
C LYS A 257 3.01 7.53 -16.80
N ALA A 258 3.32 6.36 -17.36
CA ALA A 258 4.60 5.72 -17.16
C ALA A 258 5.71 6.61 -17.75
N VAL A 259 6.67 7.02 -16.92
CA VAL A 259 7.79 7.86 -17.36
C VAL A 259 9.08 7.08 -17.24
N ILE A 260 9.90 7.10 -18.29
CA ILE A 260 11.21 6.47 -18.28
C ILE A 260 12.11 7.28 -17.35
N ALA A 261 12.59 6.64 -16.27
CA ALA A 261 13.52 7.26 -15.33
C ALA A 261 14.81 7.71 -16.04
N GLN A 262 15.10 9.01 -16.02
CA GLN A 262 16.30 9.61 -16.60
C GLN A 262 16.85 10.68 -15.66
N PRO A 263 18.19 10.86 -15.55
CA PRO A 263 18.77 11.96 -14.78
C PRO A 263 18.25 13.33 -15.23
N GLY A 264 17.96 14.21 -14.27
CA GLY A 264 17.40 15.55 -14.50
C GLY A 264 15.88 15.62 -14.64
N LEU A 265 15.17 14.49 -14.72
CA LEU A 265 13.70 14.46 -14.75
C LEU A 265 13.10 14.79 -13.38
N GLN A 266 12.17 15.75 -13.32
CA GLN A 266 11.33 15.99 -12.15
C GLN A 266 10.18 14.97 -12.09
N VAL A 267 9.94 14.41 -10.91
CA VAL A 267 8.92 13.39 -10.64
C VAL A 267 8.14 13.77 -9.39
N THR A 268 6.85 13.46 -9.35
CA THR A 268 5.98 13.65 -8.17
C THR A 268 5.77 12.32 -7.44
N GLN A 269 5.38 12.39 -6.15
CA GLN A 269 5.07 11.20 -5.37
C GLN A 269 4.05 10.29 -6.10
N GLY A 270 4.35 8.99 -6.14
CA GLY A 270 3.53 7.99 -6.83
C GLY A 270 3.85 7.77 -8.31
N THR A 271 4.65 8.64 -8.95
CA THR A 271 5.08 8.46 -10.35
C THR A 271 5.81 7.12 -10.51
N PRO A 272 5.36 6.19 -11.36
CA PRO A 272 6.01 4.89 -11.56
C PRO A 272 7.31 5.06 -12.36
N LEU A 273 8.43 4.60 -11.81
CA LEU A 273 9.77 4.81 -12.37
C LEU A 273 10.38 3.55 -12.98
N LEU A 274 10.20 2.40 -12.31
CA LEU A 274 10.75 1.10 -12.69
C LEU A 274 9.74 0.01 -12.32
N THR A 275 9.69 -1.09 -13.07
CA THR A 275 8.98 -2.30 -12.64
C THR A 275 9.98 -3.46 -12.55
N LEU A 276 9.90 -4.22 -11.46
CA LEU A 276 10.77 -5.36 -11.17
C LEU A 276 9.95 -6.65 -11.24
N ILE A 277 10.41 -7.62 -12.03
CA ILE A 277 9.81 -8.96 -12.15
C ILE A 277 10.71 -10.03 -11.54
N GLY A 278 10.13 -10.87 -10.67
CA GLY A 278 10.83 -11.96 -10.01
C GLY A 278 10.78 -13.23 -10.86
N LEU A 279 11.95 -13.80 -11.18
CA LEU A 279 12.06 -15.01 -12.02
C LEU A 279 12.01 -16.32 -11.24
N GLU A 280 12.02 -16.29 -9.90
CA GLU A 280 12.03 -17.49 -9.04
C GLU A 280 10.79 -18.38 -9.20
N ARG A 281 9.64 -17.78 -9.52
CA ARG A 281 8.38 -18.50 -9.76
C ARG A 281 7.65 -17.86 -10.92
N LEU A 282 7.30 -18.68 -11.89
CA LEU A 282 6.44 -18.32 -13.02
C LEU A 282 5.06 -18.93 -12.81
N GLN A 283 4.03 -18.24 -13.29
CA GLN A 283 2.65 -18.70 -13.27
C GLN A 283 2.03 -18.53 -14.67
N VAL A 284 1.12 -19.42 -15.03
CA VAL A 284 0.37 -19.33 -16.28
C VAL A 284 -1.00 -18.74 -15.98
N LEU A 285 -1.27 -17.54 -16.50
CA LEU A 285 -2.59 -16.94 -16.44
C LEU A 285 -3.35 -17.30 -17.71
N THR A 286 -4.44 -18.03 -17.56
CA THR A 286 -5.34 -18.42 -18.65
C THR A 286 -6.74 -17.83 -18.44
N ARG A 287 -7.50 -17.71 -19.53
CA ARG A 287 -8.93 -17.38 -19.47
C ARG A 287 -9.71 -18.65 -19.74
N VAL A 288 -10.58 -19.01 -18.81
CA VAL A 288 -11.54 -20.10 -18.94
C VAL A 288 -12.87 -19.52 -19.39
N GLU A 289 -13.59 -20.18 -20.29
CA GLU A 289 -14.96 -19.79 -20.62
C GLU A 289 -15.92 -20.19 -19.50
N GLU A 290 -16.96 -19.40 -19.25
CA GLU A 290 -17.90 -19.65 -18.15
C GLU A 290 -18.58 -21.03 -18.26
N ILE A 291 -18.79 -21.51 -19.49
CA ILE A 291 -19.31 -22.84 -19.78
C ILE A 291 -18.39 -23.98 -19.31
N ASP A 292 -17.07 -23.76 -19.26
CA ASP A 292 -16.08 -24.78 -18.86
C ASP A 292 -15.68 -24.69 -17.38
N LEU A 293 -16.07 -23.61 -16.69
CA LEU A 293 -15.70 -23.38 -15.29
C LEU A 293 -16.14 -24.52 -14.34
N HIS A 294 -17.25 -25.20 -14.66
CA HIS A 294 -17.74 -26.34 -13.89
C HIS A 294 -16.85 -27.60 -13.97
N GLN A 295 -15.90 -27.63 -14.91
CA GLN A 295 -14.96 -28.74 -15.12
C GLN A 295 -13.65 -28.55 -14.34
N LEU A 296 -13.51 -27.47 -13.56
CA LEU A 296 -12.27 -27.10 -12.86
C LEU A 296 -12.40 -27.17 -11.34
N SER A 297 -11.35 -27.64 -10.67
CA SER A 297 -11.20 -27.56 -9.22
C SER A 297 -9.75 -27.28 -8.82
N GLU A 298 -9.55 -26.72 -7.62
CA GLU A 298 -8.21 -26.56 -7.06
C GLU A 298 -7.49 -27.92 -6.93
N GLY A 299 -6.17 -27.92 -7.13
CA GLY A 299 -5.35 -29.13 -7.06
C GLY A 299 -5.40 -30.06 -8.27
N MET A 300 -6.16 -29.74 -9.33
CA MET A 300 -6.12 -30.50 -10.58
C MET A 300 -4.70 -30.52 -11.18
N PRO A 301 -4.22 -31.68 -11.69
CA PRO A 301 -2.94 -31.76 -12.38
C PRO A 301 -3.03 -31.03 -13.72
N VAL A 302 -2.08 -30.13 -13.98
CA VAL A 302 -2.00 -29.36 -15.23
C VAL A 302 -0.70 -29.70 -15.95
N HIS A 303 -0.79 -30.01 -17.24
CA HIS A 303 0.37 -30.13 -18.12
C HIS A 303 0.51 -28.83 -18.93
N ILE A 304 1.70 -28.21 -18.88
CA ILE A 304 1.99 -26.95 -19.58
C ILE A 304 2.93 -27.26 -20.74
N THR A 305 2.47 -27.02 -21.96
CA THR A 305 3.23 -27.15 -23.20
C THR A 305 3.31 -25.80 -23.91
N GLY A 306 4.45 -25.50 -24.53
CA GLY A 306 4.70 -24.27 -25.29
C GLY A 306 5.76 -24.47 -26.36
#